data_AF-A0A087TJG1-F1
#
_entry.id   AF-A0A087TJG1-F1
#
_cell.length_a   1.000
_cell.length_b   1.000
_cell.length_c   1.000
_cell.angle_alpha   90.00
_cell.angle_beta   90.00
_cell.angle_gamma   90.00
#
_symmetry.space_group_name_H-M   'P 1'
#
loop_
_entity.id
_entity.type
_entity.pdbx_description
1 polymer ?
#
loop_
_entity_poly.entity_id
_entity_poly.type
_entity_poly.pdbx_seq_one_letter_code
_entity_poly.pdbx_strand_id
1 'polypeptide(L)'
;MVRGGALWYGVVGAEVEMVIRERKKELLKRKKEEEEGENHADDVETKKRKAFLDLLLDLHIKDNILSEQDIREEVDTFMFAGHDTTAMGISWALYNIGLRPDIQEAIHEELDVIFGNDDQRPITVEDVREMKYLECVLKESQRLYPSLPVIGRELEEDVVIDGYTVPAGTTCMLATFMLHRNPEIFPNPEVFDPDRFLPENCVGRHPFAYVPFSAGPRNCIDGRGRADKSNRRSKSEVEQLEKLSL
;
A
#
# COMPACT_ATOMS: atom_id res chain seq x y z
N MET A 1 -4.62 -7.03 -24.70
CA MET A 1 -3.39 -7.27 -23.94
C MET A 1 -3.69 -8.21 -22.75
N VAL A 2 -4.09 -9.46 -23.01
CA VAL A 2 -4.51 -10.45 -21.97
C VAL A 2 -3.95 -11.84 -22.29
N ARG A 3 -2.64 -11.93 -22.52
CA ARG A 3 -1.95 -13.22 -22.69
C ARG A 3 -0.79 -13.45 -21.70
N GLY A 4 -0.49 -12.48 -20.83
CA GLY A 4 0.55 -12.60 -19.81
C GLY A 4 0.08 -13.21 -18.48
N GLY A 5 -1.19 -13.02 -18.09
CA GLY A 5 -1.69 -13.46 -16.78
C GLY A 5 -1.69 -14.98 -16.58
N ALA A 6 -2.00 -15.75 -17.62
CA ALA A 6 -2.15 -17.20 -17.50
C ALA A 6 -0.84 -17.95 -17.16
N LEU A 7 0.34 -17.41 -17.54
CA LEU A 7 1.63 -18.00 -17.16
C LEU A 7 2.02 -17.64 -15.73
N TRP A 8 1.66 -16.44 -15.26
CA TRP A 8 1.96 -15.95 -13.92
C TRP A 8 1.17 -16.72 -12.86
N TYR A 9 -0.14 -16.94 -13.09
CA TYR A 9 -0.98 -17.77 -12.21
C TYR A 9 -0.50 -19.23 -12.10
N GLY A 10 0.18 -19.77 -13.12
CA GLY A 10 0.65 -21.16 -13.13
C GLY A 10 1.87 -21.41 -12.24
N VAL A 11 2.89 -20.54 -12.32
CA VAL A 11 4.15 -20.72 -11.56
C VAL A 11 4.00 -20.21 -10.13
N VAL A 12 3.45 -19.00 -9.96
CA VAL A 12 3.24 -18.40 -8.63
C VAL A 12 2.21 -19.19 -7.83
N GLY A 13 1.15 -19.69 -8.49
CA GLY A 13 0.14 -20.52 -7.83
C GLY A 13 0.70 -21.81 -7.23
N ALA A 14 1.64 -22.47 -7.91
CA ALA A 14 2.30 -23.67 -7.39
C ALA A 14 3.19 -23.37 -6.19
N GLU A 15 3.91 -22.24 -6.20
CA GLU A 15 4.72 -21.79 -5.06
C GLU A 15 3.86 -21.42 -3.86
N VAL A 16 2.75 -20.70 -4.08
CA VAL A 16 1.78 -20.34 -3.04
C VAL A 16 1.16 -21.58 -2.40
N GLU A 17 0.76 -22.58 -3.19
CA GLU A 17 0.28 -23.87 -2.67
C GLU A 17 1.31 -24.57 -1.78
N MET A 18 2.59 -24.58 -2.20
CA MET A 18 3.66 -25.18 -1.41
C MET A 18 3.81 -24.46 -0.07
N VAL A 19 3.86 -23.12 -0.07
CA VAL A 19 4.00 -22.30 1.14
C VAL A 19 2.80 -22.50 2.08
N ILE A 20 1.57 -22.46 1.58
CA ILE A 20 0.35 -22.70 2.37
C ILE A 20 0.42 -24.08 3.02
N ARG A 21 0.78 -25.12 2.24
CA ARG A 21 0.84 -26.49 2.73
C ARG A 21 1.93 -26.69 3.78
N GLU A 22 3.12 -26.15 3.55
CA GLU A 22 4.23 -26.21 4.51
C GLU A 22 3.87 -25.50 5.81
N ARG A 23 3.33 -24.29 5.71
CA ARG A 23 2.93 -23.51 6.88
C ARG A 23 1.79 -24.15 7.67
N LYS A 24 0.81 -24.74 6.98
CA LYS A 24 -0.27 -25.53 7.60
C LYS A 24 0.27 -26.72 8.39
N LYS A 25 1.26 -27.46 7.84
CA LYS A 25 1.91 -28.57 8.56
C LYS A 25 2.63 -28.10 9.81
N GLU A 26 3.36 -26.99 9.74
CA GLU A 26 4.05 -26.40 10.90
C GLU A 26 3.06 -26.00 12.01
N LEU A 27 1.96 -25.34 11.65
CA LEU A 27 0.95 -24.91 12.62
C LEU A 27 0.25 -26.10 13.30
N LEU A 28 -0.09 -27.15 12.54
CA LEU A 28 -0.68 -28.36 13.11
C LEU A 28 0.30 -29.11 14.02
N LYS A 29 1.59 -29.12 13.68
CA LYS A 29 2.63 -29.70 14.53
C LYS A 29 2.76 -28.92 15.85
N ARG A 30 2.83 -27.59 15.79
CA ARG A 30 2.90 -26.74 16.98
C ARG A 30 1.69 -26.91 17.90
N LYS A 31 0.47 -26.98 17.35
CA LYS A 31 -0.74 -27.25 18.14
C LYS A 31 -0.71 -28.59 18.85
N LYS A 32 -0.24 -29.65 18.18
CA LYS A 32 -0.08 -30.97 18.81
C LYS A 32 0.95 -30.95 19.94
N GLU A 33 2.07 -30.27 19.74
CA GLU A 33 3.11 -30.09 20.77
C GLU A 33 2.60 -29.25 21.96
N GLU A 34 1.74 -28.26 21.71
CA GLU A 34 1.06 -27.46 22.75
C GLU A 34 0.02 -28.30 23.53
N GLU A 35 -0.77 -29.13 22.84
CA GLU A 35 -1.76 -30.04 23.45
C GLU A 35 -1.10 -31.19 24.25
N GLU A 36 0.06 -31.68 23.81
CA GLU A 36 0.84 -32.71 24.50
C GLU A 36 1.68 -32.16 25.68
N GLY A 37 1.84 -30.83 25.76
CA GLY A 37 2.71 -30.13 26.71
C GLY A 37 2.03 -29.51 27.93
N GLU A 38 0.71 -29.69 28.14
CA GLU A 38 0.00 -29.05 29.26
C GLU A 38 0.34 -29.67 30.63
N ASN A 39 1.36 -29.12 31.29
CA ASN A 39 1.42 -28.90 32.74
C ASN A 39 2.48 -27.84 33.08
N HIS A 40 2.16 -26.56 32.93
CA HIS A 40 2.28 -25.55 34.02
C HIS A 40 2.11 -24.10 33.53
N ALA A 41 1.17 -23.45 34.23
CA ALA A 41 1.18 -22.06 34.71
C ALA A 41 1.06 -20.90 33.71
N ASP A 42 -0.04 -20.17 33.89
CA ASP A 42 -0.24 -18.72 33.72
C ASP A 42 0.72 -18.03 32.75
N ASP A 43 0.25 -17.80 31.53
CA ASP A 43 0.76 -16.69 30.75
C ASP A 43 -0.40 -15.87 30.21
N VAL A 44 -0.44 -14.61 30.62
CA VAL A 44 -1.34 -13.61 30.07
C VAL A 44 -1.13 -13.62 28.56
N GLU A 45 -2.12 -14.10 27.81
CA GLU A 45 -2.11 -14.17 26.34
C GLU A 45 -1.99 -12.74 25.79
N THR A 46 -0.76 -12.22 25.75
CA THR A 46 -0.41 -11.08 24.91
C THR A 46 -0.59 -11.60 23.50
N LYS A 47 -1.78 -11.40 22.93
CA LYS A 47 -2.14 -11.77 21.55
C LYS A 47 -1.08 -11.22 20.60
N LYS A 48 -0.02 -12.01 20.35
CA LYS A 48 1.00 -11.67 19.35
C LYS A 48 0.27 -11.54 18.03
N ARG A 49 0.53 -10.43 17.34
CA ARG A 49 -0.01 -10.18 16.01
C ARG A 49 0.45 -11.32 15.10
N LYS A 50 -0.48 -12.13 14.62
CA LYS A 50 -0.18 -13.25 13.72
C LYS A 50 0.17 -12.72 12.34
N ALA A 51 1.01 -13.46 11.63
CA ALA A 51 1.18 -13.24 10.20
C ALA A 51 -0.16 -13.48 9.48
N PHE A 52 -0.36 -12.84 8.33
CA PHE A 52 -1.62 -12.92 7.60
C PHE A 52 -2.02 -14.36 7.26
N LEU A 53 -1.09 -15.15 6.68
CA LEU A 53 -1.33 -16.56 6.38
C LEU A 53 -1.66 -17.39 7.63
N ASP A 54 -1.00 -17.13 8.76
CA ASP A 54 -1.27 -17.84 10.02
C ASP A 54 -2.69 -17.54 10.53
N LEU A 55 -3.16 -16.30 10.37
CA LEU A 55 -4.54 -15.92 10.72
C LEU A 55 -5.56 -16.67 9.85
N LEU A 56 -5.35 -16.71 8.53
CA LEU A 56 -6.25 -17.42 7.60
C LEU A 56 -6.27 -18.93 7.89
N LEU A 57 -5.09 -19.52 8.13
CA LEU A 57 -4.97 -20.94 8.48
C LEU A 57 -5.64 -21.26 9.82
N ASP A 58 -5.59 -20.36 10.80
CA ASP A 58 -6.31 -20.56 12.06
C ASP A 58 -7.83 -20.54 11.89
N LEU A 59 -8.37 -19.61 11.08
CA LEU A 59 -9.81 -19.55 10.76
C LEU A 59 -10.28 -20.81 10.02
N HIS A 60 -9.42 -21.37 9.17
CA HIS A 60 -9.68 -22.65 8.50
C HIS A 60 -9.62 -23.83 9.48
N ILE A 61 -8.57 -23.93 10.29
CA ILE A 61 -8.34 -25.10 11.16
C ILE A 61 -9.28 -25.12 12.37
N LYS A 62 -9.55 -23.97 12.99
CA LYS A 62 -10.34 -23.89 14.24
C LYS A 62 -11.83 -23.79 13.97
N ASP A 63 -12.20 -22.88 13.07
CA ASP A 63 -13.59 -22.47 12.90
C ASP A 63 -14.21 -23.00 11.59
N ASN A 64 -13.38 -23.57 10.70
CA ASN A 64 -13.76 -24.04 9.36
C ASN A 64 -14.54 -22.98 8.55
N ILE A 65 -14.21 -21.70 8.77
CA ILE A 65 -14.88 -20.55 8.13
C ILE A 65 -14.39 -20.37 6.69
N LEU A 66 -13.11 -20.62 6.44
CA LEU A 66 -12.46 -20.50 5.13
C LEU A 66 -12.10 -21.88 4.61
N SER A 67 -12.30 -22.12 3.31
CA SER A 67 -11.76 -23.28 2.61
C SER A 67 -10.28 -23.06 2.25
N GLU A 68 -9.57 -24.13 1.88
CA GLU A 68 -8.19 -23.99 1.36
C GLU A 68 -8.13 -23.15 0.08
N GLN A 69 -9.20 -23.21 -0.73
CA GLN A 69 -9.32 -22.40 -1.93
C GLN A 69 -9.46 -20.91 -1.58
N ASP A 70 -10.29 -20.56 -0.59
CA ASP A 70 -10.43 -19.17 -0.13
C ASP A 70 -9.09 -18.63 0.40
N ILE A 71 -8.36 -19.44 1.19
CA ILE A 71 -7.03 -19.06 1.69
C ILE A 71 -6.08 -18.78 0.52
N ARG A 72 -6.07 -19.64 -0.49
CA ARG A 72 -5.22 -19.46 -1.67
C ARG A 72 -5.58 -18.17 -2.40
N GLU A 73 -6.86 -17.93 -2.67
CA GLU A 73 -7.31 -16.75 -3.41
C GLU A 73 -6.95 -15.44 -2.68
N GLU A 74 -7.08 -15.42 -1.36
CA GLU A 74 -6.67 -14.27 -0.53
C GLU A 74 -5.15 -14.07 -0.54
N VAL A 75 -4.36 -15.15 -0.43
CA VAL A 75 -2.89 -15.07 -0.48
C VAL A 75 -2.42 -14.61 -1.87
N ASP A 76 -2.96 -15.17 -2.94
CA ASP A 76 -2.66 -14.79 -4.33
C ASP A 76 -2.94 -13.29 -4.54
N THR A 77 -4.08 -12.80 -4.03
CA THR A 77 -4.47 -11.39 -4.13
C THR A 77 -3.47 -10.47 -3.43
N PHE A 78 -3.08 -10.77 -2.20
CA PHE A 78 -2.11 -9.96 -1.45
C PHE A 78 -0.70 -10.00 -2.06
N MET A 79 -0.26 -11.17 -2.53
CA MET A 79 1.04 -11.32 -3.19
C MET A 79 1.11 -10.51 -4.48
N PHE A 80 0.08 -10.62 -5.33
CA PHE A 80 0.02 -9.85 -6.57
C PHE A 80 -0.02 -8.33 -6.30
N ALA A 81 -0.96 -7.89 -5.44
CA ALA A 81 -1.14 -6.47 -5.15
C ALA A 81 0.10 -5.84 -4.52
N GLY A 82 0.75 -6.54 -3.58
CA GLY A 82 1.92 -6.05 -2.87
C GLY A 82 3.22 -6.14 -3.67
N HIS A 83 3.37 -7.10 -4.58
CA HIS A 83 4.61 -7.32 -5.32
C HIS A 83 4.77 -6.33 -6.47
N ASP A 84 3.88 -6.38 -7.47
CA ASP A 84 4.08 -5.67 -8.73
C ASP A 84 4.04 -4.15 -8.54
N THR A 85 3.11 -3.66 -7.72
CA THR A 85 2.98 -2.22 -7.45
C THR A 85 4.18 -1.65 -6.70
N THR A 86 4.72 -2.40 -5.73
CA THR A 86 5.90 -2.02 -4.96
C THR A 86 7.16 -2.10 -5.81
N ALA A 87 7.33 -3.17 -6.60
CA ALA A 87 8.47 -3.33 -7.50
C ALA A 87 8.53 -2.17 -8.52
N MET A 88 7.39 -1.78 -9.10
CA MET A 88 7.30 -0.61 -9.97
C MET A 88 7.65 0.68 -9.24
N GLY A 89 7.10 0.90 -8.05
CA GLY A 89 7.36 2.09 -7.24
C GLY A 89 8.84 2.25 -6.88
N ILE A 90 9.48 1.17 -6.44
CA ILE A 90 10.93 1.14 -6.13
C ILE A 90 11.76 1.36 -7.39
N SER A 91 11.41 0.71 -8.50
CA SER A 91 12.14 0.84 -9.77
C SER A 91 12.17 2.29 -10.26
N TRP A 92 11.03 2.98 -10.23
CA TRP A 92 10.96 4.39 -10.61
C TRP A 92 11.68 5.28 -9.60
N ALA A 93 11.60 5.00 -8.31
CA ALA A 93 12.36 5.75 -7.31
C ALA A 93 13.88 5.64 -7.55
N LEU A 94 14.39 4.42 -7.70
CA LEU A 94 15.81 4.18 -7.98
C LEU A 94 16.24 4.82 -9.30
N TYR A 95 15.40 4.76 -10.34
CA TYR A 95 15.67 5.43 -11.61
C TYR A 95 15.78 6.95 -11.43
N ASN A 96 14.86 7.58 -10.70
CA ASN A 96 14.89 9.03 -10.47
C ASN A 96 16.08 9.47 -9.60
N ILE A 97 16.44 8.67 -8.59
CA ILE A 97 17.61 8.91 -7.73
C ILE A 97 18.90 8.79 -8.55
N GLY A 98 19.06 7.72 -9.34
CA GLY A 98 20.27 7.48 -10.13
C GLY A 98 20.53 8.51 -11.23
N LEU A 99 19.52 9.28 -11.64
CA LEU A 99 19.66 10.39 -12.58
C LEU A 99 20.02 11.73 -11.92
N ARG A 100 20.00 11.82 -10.58
CA ARG A 100 20.13 13.06 -9.82
C ARG A 100 21.12 12.91 -8.66
N PRO A 101 22.42 13.11 -8.93
CA PRO A 101 23.48 12.97 -7.93
C PRO A 101 23.27 13.86 -6.70
N ASP A 102 22.72 15.06 -6.89
CA ASP A 102 22.37 16.02 -5.84
C ASP A 102 21.31 15.47 -4.88
N ILE A 103 20.25 14.85 -5.41
CA ILE A 103 19.21 14.21 -4.59
C ILE A 103 19.77 12.96 -3.91
N GLN A 104 20.59 12.19 -4.63
CA GLN A 104 21.26 11.02 -4.05
C GLN A 104 22.14 11.42 -2.86
N GLU A 105 22.95 12.48 -3.00
CA GLU A 105 23.82 13.00 -1.94
C GLU A 105 23.00 13.45 -0.73
N ALA A 106 21.91 14.19 -0.93
CA ALA A 106 21.00 14.59 0.15
C ALA A 106 20.35 13.40 0.89
N ILE A 107 19.99 12.32 0.18
CA ILE A 107 19.52 11.08 0.82
C ILE A 107 20.65 10.44 1.65
N HIS A 108 21.87 10.39 1.13
CA HIS A 108 23.01 9.86 1.86
C HIS A 108 23.29 10.67 3.14
N GLU A 109 23.27 12.00 3.07
CA GLU A 109 23.41 12.87 4.23
C GLU A 109 22.31 12.60 5.29
N GLU A 110 21.06 12.42 4.88
CA GLU A 110 19.97 12.03 5.78
C GLU A 110 20.26 10.69 6.47
N LEU A 111 20.70 9.68 5.72
CA LEU A 111 21.02 8.37 6.26
C LEU A 111 22.23 8.41 7.20
N ASP A 112 23.26 9.19 6.88
CA ASP A 112 24.43 9.39 7.74
C ASP A 112 24.03 10.05 9.09
N VAL A 113 23.05 10.94 9.10
CA VAL A 113 22.51 11.53 10.34
C VAL A 113 21.75 10.49 11.18
N ILE A 114 20.97 9.61 10.54
CA ILE A 114 20.15 8.60 11.23
C ILE A 114 21.01 7.47 11.81
N PHE A 115 21.99 6.99 11.04
CA PHE A 115 22.80 5.82 11.42
C PHE A 115 24.15 6.20 12.03
N GLY A 116 24.67 7.39 11.76
CA GLY A 116 25.97 7.84 12.25
C GLY A 116 27.07 6.84 11.88
N ASN A 117 27.76 6.32 12.90
CA ASN A 117 28.82 5.31 12.73
C ASN A 117 28.33 3.87 12.99
N ASP A 118 27.03 3.63 13.20
CA ASP A 118 26.48 2.30 13.49
C ASP A 118 25.73 1.75 12.26
N ASP A 119 26.50 1.30 11.27
CA ASP A 119 26.02 0.72 10.02
C ASP A 119 25.73 -0.79 10.10
N GLN A 120 25.98 -1.42 11.25
CA GLN A 120 25.82 -2.86 11.46
C GLN A 120 24.56 -3.24 12.25
N ARG A 121 23.93 -2.29 12.96
CA ARG A 121 22.71 -2.58 13.69
C ARG A 121 21.51 -2.80 12.75
N PRO A 122 20.53 -3.62 13.13
CA PRO A 122 19.28 -3.72 12.39
C PRO A 122 18.54 -2.39 12.29
N ILE A 123 17.89 -2.15 11.14
CA ILE A 123 17.01 -1.00 10.92
C ILE A 123 15.74 -1.17 11.77
N THR A 124 15.37 -0.12 12.48
CA THR A 124 14.17 -0.05 13.32
C THR A 124 13.05 0.73 12.64
N VAL A 125 11.83 0.64 13.18
CA VAL A 125 10.69 1.41 12.68
C VAL A 125 10.90 2.91 12.91
N GLU A 126 11.57 3.27 13.99
CA GLU A 126 11.93 4.64 14.34
C GLU A 126 12.88 5.24 13.32
N ASP A 127 13.89 4.50 12.84
CA ASP A 127 14.79 4.96 11.78
C ASP A 127 14.02 5.30 10.50
N VAL A 128 13.11 4.41 10.09
CA VAL A 128 12.29 4.61 8.88
C VAL A 128 11.38 5.84 9.00
N ARG A 129 10.98 6.23 10.23
CA ARG A 129 10.19 7.46 10.44
C ARG A 129 11.03 8.74 10.30
N GLU A 130 12.35 8.65 10.50
CA GLU A 130 13.25 9.79 10.36
C GLU A 130 13.75 9.98 8.91
N MET A 131 13.55 8.99 8.03
CA MET A 131 13.84 9.06 6.57
C MET A 131 12.84 9.97 5.81
N LYS A 132 12.74 11.24 6.22
CA LYS A 132 11.73 12.20 5.77
C LYS A 132 11.98 12.69 4.35
N TYR A 133 13.23 12.99 4.00
CA TYR A 133 13.61 13.39 2.66
C TYR A 133 13.49 12.24 1.68
N LEU A 134 13.95 11.04 2.06
CA LEU A 134 13.70 9.84 1.26
C LEU A 134 12.19 9.61 1.05
N GLU A 135 11.33 9.84 2.05
CA GLU A 135 9.88 9.80 1.87
C GLU A 135 9.39 10.82 0.83
N CYS A 136 9.94 12.05 0.82
CA CYS A 136 9.63 13.06 -0.19
C CYS A 136 10.01 12.60 -1.60
N VAL A 137 11.19 11.99 -1.75
CA VAL A 137 11.68 11.43 -3.02
C VAL A 137 10.78 10.29 -3.51
N LEU A 138 10.35 9.40 -2.61
CA LEU A 138 9.41 8.33 -2.94
C LEU A 138 8.05 8.89 -3.36
N LYS A 139 7.55 9.92 -2.67
CA LYS A 139 6.29 10.59 -3.03
C LYS A 139 6.36 11.26 -4.40
N GLU A 140 7.43 11.97 -4.70
CA GLU A 140 7.64 12.60 -6.01
C GLU A 140 7.80 11.58 -7.14
N SER A 141 8.47 10.46 -6.85
CA SER A 141 8.54 9.33 -7.78
C SER A 141 7.17 8.77 -8.11
N GLN A 142 6.30 8.59 -7.11
CA GLN A 142 4.92 8.14 -7.32
C GLN A 142 4.03 9.21 -7.96
N ARG A 143 4.33 10.50 -7.78
CA ARG A 143 3.62 11.61 -8.45
C ARG A 143 3.83 11.54 -9.96
N LEU A 144 5.09 11.41 -10.38
CA LEU A 144 5.41 11.32 -11.80
C LEU A 144 5.10 9.94 -12.38
N TYR A 145 5.36 8.88 -11.64
CA TYR A 145 5.27 7.50 -12.13
C TYR A 145 4.42 6.63 -11.17
N PRO A 146 3.10 6.89 -11.07
CA PRO A 146 2.22 6.09 -10.25
C PRO A 146 2.13 4.67 -10.80
N SER A 147 2.26 3.65 -9.92
CA SER A 147 2.13 2.23 -10.32
C SER A 147 0.75 1.93 -10.91
N LEU A 148 -0.28 2.67 -10.51
CA LEU A 148 -1.64 2.62 -11.06
C LEU A 148 -2.02 4.01 -11.63
N PRO A 149 -1.79 4.26 -12.93
CA PRO A 149 -1.98 5.59 -13.52
C PRO A 149 -3.44 5.96 -13.78
N VAL A 150 -4.34 4.97 -13.80
CA VAL A 150 -5.78 5.15 -14.05
C VAL A 150 -6.59 4.19 -13.19
N ILE A 151 -7.67 4.67 -12.59
CA ILE A 151 -8.62 3.89 -11.78
C ILE A 151 -10.01 4.07 -12.39
N GLY A 152 -10.73 2.96 -12.63
CA GLY A 152 -12.08 2.97 -13.22
C GLY A 152 -13.16 2.46 -12.27
N ARG A 153 -14.37 3.01 -12.41
CA ARG A 153 -15.60 2.56 -11.75
C ARG A 153 -16.77 2.68 -12.72
N GLU A 154 -17.62 1.65 -12.78
CA GLU A 154 -18.92 1.77 -13.43
C GLU A 154 -19.95 2.22 -12.40
N LEU A 155 -20.78 3.20 -12.76
CA LEU A 155 -21.85 3.71 -11.90
C LEU A 155 -23.03 2.74 -11.91
N GLU A 156 -23.50 2.34 -10.74
CA GLU A 156 -24.70 1.49 -10.60
C GLU A 156 -26.01 2.31 -10.67
N GLU A 157 -25.92 3.60 -10.35
CA GLU A 157 -27.05 4.55 -10.34
C GLU A 157 -26.63 5.91 -10.92
N ASP A 158 -27.62 6.75 -11.23
CA ASP A 158 -27.38 8.11 -11.71
C ASP A 158 -26.73 8.96 -10.59
N VAL A 159 -25.63 9.62 -10.88
CA VAL A 159 -24.89 10.47 -9.93
C VAL A 159 -24.85 11.92 -10.42
N VAL A 160 -25.06 12.88 -9.53
CA VAL A 160 -24.89 14.31 -9.85
C VAL A 160 -23.47 14.76 -9.48
N ILE A 161 -22.69 15.18 -10.49
CA ILE A 161 -21.33 15.70 -10.34
C ILE A 161 -21.31 17.13 -10.89
N ASP A 162 -20.97 18.09 -10.04
CA ASP A 162 -20.89 19.53 -10.40
C ASP A 162 -22.17 20.06 -11.11
N GLY A 163 -23.33 19.59 -10.65
CA GLY A 163 -24.64 19.96 -11.23
C GLY A 163 -25.05 19.17 -12.48
N TYR A 164 -24.21 18.29 -12.99
CA TYR A 164 -24.50 17.42 -14.14
C TYR A 164 -24.90 16.02 -13.69
N THR A 165 -25.97 15.47 -14.28
CA THR A 165 -26.35 14.07 -14.07
C THR A 165 -25.52 13.16 -14.97
N VAL A 166 -24.74 12.28 -14.36
CA VAL A 166 -23.99 11.21 -15.00
C VAL A 166 -24.81 9.92 -14.88
N PRO A 167 -25.25 9.30 -15.99
CA PRO A 167 -26.15 8.15 -15.93
C PRO A 167 -25.51 6.88 -15.36
N ALA A 168 -26.34 6.02 -14.77
CA ALA A 168 -26.00 4.63 -14.48
C ALA A 168 -25.44 3.90 -15.71
N GLY A 169 -24.50 2.98 -15.50
CA GLY A 169 -23.75 2.28 -16.54
C GLY A 169 -22.60 3.09 -17.14
N THR A 170 -22.39 4.35 -16.72
CA THR A 170 -21.22 5.14 -17.14
C THR A 170 -19.97 4.65 -16.42
N THR A 171 -18.89 4.40 -17.16
CA THR A 171 -17.56 4.18 -16.57
C THR A 171 -16.85 5.51 -16.28
N CYS A 172 -16.73 5.87 -15.01
CA CYS A 172 -15.94 6.98 -14.53
C CYS A 172 -14.47 6.58 -14.38
N MET A 173 -13.55 7.38 -14.94
CA MET A 173 -12.11 7.12 -14.93
C MET A 173 -11.37 8.24 -14.22
N LEU A 174 -10.65 7.91 -13.15
CA LEU A 174 -9.71 8.79 -12.48
C LEU A 174 -8.32 8.57 -13.07
N ALA A 175 -7.85 9.52 -13.87
CA ALA A 175 -6.50 9.49 -14.42
C ALA A 175 -5.49 10.09 -13.41
N THR A 176 -5.07 9.30 -12.44
CA THR A 176 -4.06 9.68 -11.42
C THR A 176 -2.81 10.31 -12.04
N PHE A 177 -2.33 9.76 -13.15
CA PHE A 177 -1.18 10.28 -13.88
C PHE A 177 -1.33 11.74 -14.33
N MET A 178 -2.54 12.10 -14.80
CA MET A 178 -2.87 13.46 -15.24
C MET A 178 -3.15 14.38 -14.05
N LEU A 179 -3.88 13.90 -13.06
CA LEU A 179 -4.18 14.62 -11.82
C LEU A 179 -2.90 15.10 -11.13
N HIS A 180 -1.91 14.21 -11.01
CA HIS A 180 -0.62 14.48 -10.39
C HIS A 180 0.28 15.41 -11.22
N ARG A 181 -0.12 15.75 -12.44
CA ARG A 181 0.54 16.68 -13.35
C ARG A 181 -0.24 17.97 -13.58
N ASN A 182 -1.30 18.23 -12.81
CA ASN A 182 -2.02 19.49 -12.92
C ASN A 182 -1.08 20.66 -12.54
N PRO A 183 -0.73 21.56 -13.48
CA PRO A 183 0.21 22.66 -13.22
C PRO A 183 -0.32 23.70 -12.22
N GLU A 184 -1.64 23.76 -11.99
CA GLU A 184 -2.24 24.64 -10.98
C GLU A 184 -1.94 24.17 -9.56
N ILE A 185 -1.72 22.87 -9.37
CA ILE A 185 -1.37 22.25 -8.08
C ILE A 185 0.13 22.00 -7.97
N PHE A 186 0.76 21.54 -9.07
CA PHE A 186 2.17 21.20 -9.15
C PHE A 186 2.86 22.04 -10.24
N PRO A 187 3.32 23.27 -9.92
CA PRO A 187 4.00 24.13 -10.87
C PRO A 187 5.23 23.44 -11.48
N ASN A 188 5.44 23.55 -12.79
CA ASN A 188 6.45 22.77 -13.54
C ASN A 188 6.28 21.24 -13.32
N PRO A 189 5.12 20.66 -13.69
CA PRO A 189 4.71 19.34 -13.24
C PRO A 189 5.58 18.19 -13.75
N GLU A 190 6.37 18.38 -14.80
CA GLU A 190 7.29 17.35 -15.32
C GLU A 190 8.68 17.38 -14.65
N VAL A 191 8.98 18.41 -13.86
CA VAL A 191 10.23 18.49 -13.11
C VAL A 191 10.11 17.62 -11.86
N PHE A 192 11.07 16.70 -11.70
CA PHE A 192 11.23 15.91 -10.49
C PHE A 192 11.81 16.79 -9.38
N ASP A 193 10.97 17.13 -8.41
CA ASP A 193 11.29 18.01 -7.30
C ASP A 193 10.70 17.43 -6.00
N PRO A 194 11.51 16.72 -5.18
CA PRO A 194 11.06 16.17 -3.90
C PRO A 194 10.58 17.24 -2.92
N ASP A 195 11.08 18.47 -3.01
CA ASP A 195 10.79 19.52 -2.03
C ASP A 195 9.30 19.89 -2.02
N ARG A 196 8.57 19.59 -3.10
CA ARG A 196 7.10 19.65 -3.15
C ARG A 196 6.43 18.91 -2.00
N PHE A 197 7.06 17.89 -1.44
CA PHE A 197 6.52 17.07 -0.37
C PHE A 197 7.07 17.41 1.02
N LEU A 198 7.89 18.45 1.13
CA LEU A 198 8.22 19.04 2.44
C LEU A 198 6.94 19.52 3.13
N PRO A 199 6.83 19.40 4.46
CA PRO A 199 5.62 19.76 5.21
C PRO A 199 5.09 21.17 4.88
N GLU A 200 5.97 22.15 4.80
CA GLU A 200 5.69 23.55 4.48
C GLU A 200 5.12 23.73 3.06
N ASN A 201 5.55 22.92 2.09
CA ASN A 201 5.12 22.98 0.70
C ASN A 201 3.82 22.18 0.44
N CYS A 202 3.37 21.41 1.43
CA CYS A 202 2.09 20.69 1.40
C CYS A 202 0.93 21.53 1.98
N VAL A 203 1.23 22.62 2.71
CA VAL A 203 0.22 23.46 3.33
C VAL A 203 -0.75 24.02 2.28
N GLY A 204 -2.04 23.84 2.52
CA GLY A 204 -3.10 24.34 1.62
C GLY A 204 -3.32 23.48 0.36
N ARG A 205 -2.54 22.43 0.13
CA ARG A 205 -2.81 21.49 -0.97
C ARG A 205 -4.12 20.74 -0.71
N HIS A 206 -4.96 20.67 -1.73
CA HIS A 206 -6.21 19.92 -1.63
C HIS A 206 -5.92 18.42 -1.36
N PRO A 207 -6.60 17.76 -0.39
CA PRO A 207 -6.34 16.37 -0.02
C PRO A 207 -6.40 15.38 -1.19
N PHE A 208 -7.23 15.65 -2.19
CA PHE A 208 -7.39 14.79 -3.37
C PHE A 208 -6.46 15.14 -4.53
N ALA A 209 -5.58 16.13 -4.39
CA ALA A 209 -4.64 16.48 -5.45
C ALA A 209 -3.47 15.49 -5.56
N TYR A 210 -3.21 14.71 -4.51
CA TYR A 210 -2.19 13.67 -4.48
C TYR A 210 -2.74 12.38 -3.89
N VAL A 211 -3.19 11.48 -4.77
CA VAL A 211 -3.83 10.19 -4.44
C VAL A 211 -3.12 8.98 -5.07
N PRO A 212 -1.81 8.76 -4.82
CA PRO A 212 -1.08 7.60 -5.38
C PRO A 212 -1.66 6.25 -4.94
N PHE A 213 -2.40 6.24 -3.84
CA PHE A 213 -3.04 5.07 -3.23
C PHE A 213 -4.58 5.12 -3.30
N SER A 214 -5.13 5.91 -4.24
CA SER A 214 -6.54 6.29 -4.28
C SER A 214 -6.98 7.03 -3.00
N ALA A 215 -8.27 7.29 -2.88
CA ALA A 215 -8.89 7.84 -1.69
C ALA A 215 -10.31 7.27 -1.50
N GLY A 216 -10.96 7.59 -0.38
CA GLY A 216 -12.31 7.09 -0.07
C GLY A 216 -12.34 5.64 0.45
N PRO A 217 -13.53 5.00 0.45
CA PRO A 217 -13.74 3.66 1.01
C PRO A 217 -12.91 2.56 0.32
N ARG A 218 -12.53 2.78 -0.93
CA ARG A 218 -11.73 1.84 -1.74
C ARG A 218 -10.26 2.27 -1.86
N ASN A 219 -9.76 3.06 -0.90
CA ASN A 219 -8.33 3.37 -0.83
C ASN A 219 -7.48 2.13 -0.55
N CYS A 220 -6.21 2.17 -0.98
CA CYS A 220 -5.26 1.08 -0.73
C CYS A 220 -5.14 0.83 0.79
N ILE A 221 -5.17 -0.45 1.17
CA ILE A 221 -5.06 -0.85 2.58
C ILE A 221 -3.70 -0.48 3.18
N ASP A 222 -2.62 -0.65 2.41
CA ASP A 222 -1.24 -0.39 2.84
C ASP A 222 -0.90 1.12 2.83
N GLY A 223 -1.70 1.93 2.15
CA GLY A 223 -1.57 3.39 2.16
C GLY A 223 -2.08 4.07 3.44
N ARG A 224 -2.87 3.36 4.27
CA ARG A 224 -3.60 3.94 5.43
C ARG A 224 -2.70 4.47 6.56
N GLY A 225 -1.39 4.21 6.52
CA GLY A 225 -0.42 4.73 7.50
C GLY A 225 0.22 6.07 7.15
N ARG A 226 0.20 6.49 5.88
CA ARG A 226 0.96 7.64 5.34
C ARG A 226 0.10 8.68 4.62
N ALA A 227 -1.23 8.60 4.68
CA ALA A 227 -2.07 9.74 4.32
C ALA A 227 -1.67 10.91 5.22
N ASP A 228 -1.37 12.05 4.60
CA ASP A 228 -0.86 13.24 5.27
C ASP A 228 -1.74 13.59 6.49
N LYS A 229 -1.20 13.33 7.69
CA LYS A 229 -1.91 13.55 8.95
C LYS A 229 -2.14 15.03 9.23
N SER A 230 -1.50 15.93 8.47
CA SER A 230 -1.69 17.38 8.56
C SER A 230 -3.10 17.83 8.17
N ASN A 231 -3.90 16.96 7.50
CA ASN A 231 -5.21 17.33 6.96
C ASN A 231 -6.34 16.36 7.37
N ARG A 232 -6.51 16.11 8.68
CA ARG A 232 -7.64 15.32 9.21
C ARG A 232 -8.96 16.10 9.09
N ARG A 233 -9.92 15.55 8.34
CA ARG A 233 -11.29 16.08 8.19
C ARG A 233 -12.19 15.77 9.39
N SER A 234 -13.26 16.57 9.51
CA SER A 234 -14.37 16.34 10.44
C SER A 234 -15.29 15.20 9.93
N LYS A 235 -15.99 14.51 10.85
CA LYS A 235 -16.88 13.38 10.53
C LYS A 235 -17.96 13.70 9.46
N SER A 236 -18.37 14.96 9.35
CA SER A 236 -19.46 15.39 8.44
C SER A 236 -19.09 15.38 6.94
N GLU A 237 -17.82 15.59 6.60
CA GLU A 237 -17.35 15.56 5.21
C GLU A 237 -17.12 14.13 4.71
N VAL A 238 -16.94 13.18 5.64
CA VAL A 238 -16.81 11.75 5.33
C VAL A 238 -18.17 11.18 4.93
N GLU A 239 -19.26 11.55 5.62
CA GLU A 239 -20.63 11.12 5.33
C GLU A 239 -21.15 11.61 3.96
N GLN A 240 -20.78 12.82 3.53
CA GLN A 240 -21.15 13.31 2.18
C GLN A 240 -20.43 12.55 1.06
N LEU A 241 -19.27 11.96 1.35
CA LEU A 241 -18.45 11.21 0.40
C LEU A 241 -18.71 9.70 0.42
N GLU A 242 -19.32 9.15 1.47
CA GLU A 242 -19.86 7.78 1.48
C GLU A 242 -20.92 7.58 0.38
N LYS A 243 -21.62 8.65 0.00
CA LYS A 243 -22.58 8.67 -1.12
C LYS A 243 -21.92 8.83 -2.50
N LEU A 244 -20.62 9.15 -2.55
CA LEU A 244 -19.84 9.33 -3.77
C LEU A 244 -18.73 8.30 -3.82
N SER A 245 -19.05 7.02 -3.59
CA SER A 245 -18.08 5.92 -3.54
C SER A 245 -17.18 5.86 -4.78
N LEU A 246 -16.05 6.55 -4.71
CA LEU A 246 -14.86 6.40 -5.54
C LEU A 246 -14.02 5.22 -5.00
#